data_AF-A0A0X3YC61-F1
#
_entry.id   AF-A0A0X3YC61-F1
#
_cell.length_a   1.000
_cell.length_b   1.000
_cell.length_c   1.000
_cell.angle_alpha   90.00
_cell.angle_beta   90.00
_cell.angle_gamma   90.00
#
_symmetry.space_group_name_H-M   'P 1'
#
loop_
_entity.id
_entity.type
_entity.pdbx_description
1 polymer ?
#
loop_
_entity_poly.entity_id
_entity_poly.type
_entity_poly.pdbx_seq_one_letter_code
_entity_poly.pdbx_strand_id
1 'polypeptide(L)'
;MLKHRFICIIFSVVSAVSHSCDLNDTTAVAATLPSLLDDGPPRKISLSNNVQLDIPDAEGVLRMHSADSLVLLDQLTNWPTETGQTSSIKAQPVVLDQNYDGIADAVYTIDSSGRLWFIPLTRSGFAEPELIADFSDIAAEFRQPLQLLQTLAPVGVGTLQRQTMLLIIASMAAGGDTLLVVKHLSPQRVVIQLSDLTDRTYLSDAEAVSGIAEQLWQQVQLGAGWYVSMDKRITAVPQVYAGVVYLSSAEVAAVQPDCSLAENTELEIHALHLHHAGAVYARRHWQIAALERGKLVLQKNPQGELELSLHNEQQQQSVQADLLAITPDCANCVVALTADQFPRISRLATFQAEQDGH
;
A
#
# COMPACT_ATOMS: atom_id res chain seq x y z
N MET A 1 -37.20 53.76 21.78
CA MET A 1 -37.29 52.40 21.20
C MET A 1 -36.06 52.17 20.31
N LEU A 2 -34.97 51.68 20.88
CA LEU A 2 -33.71 51.43 20.16
C LEU A 2 -33.61 49.92 19.87
N LYS A 3 -33.76 49.51 18.61
CA LYS A 3 -33.62 48.11 18.17
C LYS A 3 -32.15 47.72 18.16
N HIS A 4 -31.74 46.82 19.06
CA HIS A 4 -30.46 46.11 18.98
C HIS A 4 -30.51 45.08 17.85
N ARG A 5 -29.67 45.27 16.83
CA ARG A 5 -29.38 44.24 15.82
C ARG A 5 -28.20 43.41 16.34
N PHE A 6 -28.49 42.17 16.74
CA PHE A 6 -27.48 41.12 16.90
C PHE A 6 -26.95 40.77 15.50
N ILE A 7 -25.66 40.99 15.28
CA ILE A 7 -24.93 40.48 14.12
C ILE A 7 -24.25 39.20 14.61
N CYS A 8 -24.82 38.04 14.26
CA CYS A 8 -24.14 36.76 14.38
C CYS A 8 -23.09 36.69 13.26
N ILE A 9 -21.82 36.90 13.60
CA ILE A 9 -20.70 36.57 12.73
C ILE A 9 -20.56 35.05 12.76
N ILE A 10 -21.05 34.40 11.70
CA ILE A 10 -20.75 33.00 11.43
C ILE A 10 -19.29 32.97 10.98
N PHE A 11 -18.40 32.53 11.87
CA PHE A 11 -17.06 32.10 11.48
C PHE A 11 -17.22 30.83 10.65
N SER A 12 -17.21 30.99 9.32
CA SER A 12 -16.90 29.88 8.42
C SER A 12 -15.48 29.45 8.74
N VAL A 13 -15.35 28.39 9.55
CA VAL A 13 -14.13 27.61 9.63
C VAL A 13 -13.97 27.00 8.25
N VAL A 14 -13.23 27.69 7.38
CA VAL A 14 -12.63 27.06 6.22
C VAL A 14 -11.64 26.07 6.83
N SER A 15 -12.07 24.81 6.94
CA SER A 15 -11.16 23.71 7.18
C SER A 15 -10.08 23.85 6.12
N ALA A 16 -8.90 24.33 6.52
CA ALA A 16 -7.71 24.21 5.70
C ALA A 16 -7.66 22.73 5.35
N VAL A 17 -7.93 22.41 4.08
CA VAL A 17 -7.75 21.06 3.56
C VAL A 17 -6.28 20.79 3.83
N SER A 18 -5.99 20.02 4.87
CA SER A 18 -4.63 19.62 5.21
C SER A 18 -4.21 18.72 4.07
N HIS A 19 -3.60 19.31 3.04
CA HIS A 19 -2.97 18.56 1.99
C HIS A 19 -1.84 17.80 2.69
N SER A 20 -2.07 16.53 3.07
CA SER A 20 -0.99 15.66 3.52
C SER A 20 -0.01 15.45 2.36
N CYS A 21 1.13 14.82 2.62
CA CYS A 21 1.97 14.23 1.59
C CYS A 21 1.14 13.36 0.63
N ASP A 22 1.36 13.48 -0.68
CA ASP A 22 0.79 12.61 -1.72
C ASP A 22 1.90 11.76 -2.34
N LEU A 23 1.84 10.44 -2.13
CA LEU A 23 2.82 9.49 -2.59
C LEU A 23 2.44 8.84 -3.94
N ASN A 24 1.33 9.23 -4.56
CA ASN A 24 0.92 8.65 -5.84
C ASN A 24 1.88 9.03 -6.97
N ASP A 25 2.02 8.13 -7.94
CA ASP A 25 2.51 8.53 -9.25
C ASP A 25 1.39 9.27 -10.02
N THR A 26 1.77 10.38 -10.65
CA THR A 26 0.89 11.16 -11.52
C THR A 26 0.56 10.46 -12.85
N THR A 27 1.27 9.38 -13.18
CA THR A 27 1.09 8.62 -14.42
C THR A 27 0.05 7.51 -14.31
N ALA A 28 -0.58 7.20 -15.44
CA ALA A 28 -1.53 6.09 -15.53
C ALA A 28 -0.83 4.75 -15.32
N VAL A 29 -1.50 3.81 -14.67
CA VAL A 29 -0.95 2.48 -14.37
C VAL A 29 -0.95 1.64 -15.64
N ALA A 30 0.23 1.18 -16.06
CA ALA A 30 0.37 0.33 -17.22
C ALA A 30 0.02 -1.14 -16.89
N ALA A 31 -0.65 -1.79 -17.83
CA ALA A 31 -0.95 -3.22 -17.75
C ALA A 31 -1.09 -3.84 -19.15
N THR A 32 -1.22 -5.16 -19.20
CA THR A 32 -1.44 -5.89 -20.44
C THR A 32 -2.74 -6.68 -20.33
N LEU A 33 -3.59 -6.63 -21.36
CA LEU A 33 -4.76 -7.48 -21.49
C LEU A 33 -4.54 -8.56 -22.55
N PRO A 34 -5.29 -9.67 -22.50
CA PRO A 34 -5.26 -10.63 -23.59
C PRO A 34 -5.76 -9.99 -24.89
N SER A 35 -5.39 -10.61 -25.99
CA SER A 35 -5.88 -10.25 -27.32
C SER A 35 -7.40 -10.42 -27.42
N LEU A 36 -8.03 -9.60 -28.27
CA LEU A 36 -9.44 -9.77 -28.64
C LEU A 36 -9.67 -11.00 -29.52
N LEU A 37 -8.65 -11.42 -30.26
CA LEU A 37 -8.62 -12.62 -31.11
C LEU A 37 -7.79 -13.71 -30.44
N ASP A 38 -8.18 -14.98 -30.58
CA ASP A 38 -7.57 -16.09 -29.84
C ASP A 38 -6.05 -16.22 -30.01
N ASP A 39 -5.49 -15.85 -31.16
CA ASP A 39 -4.05 -15.93 -31.46
C ASP A 39 -3.40 -14.55 -31.71
N GLY A 40 -4.06 -13.45 -31.33
CA GLY A 40 -3.50 -12.10 -31.50
C GLY A 40 -2.50 -11.72 -30.42
N PRO A 41 -1.68 -10.67 -30.63
CA PRO A 41 -0.75 -10.20 -29.63
C PRO A 41 -1.49 -9.60 -28.42
N PRO A 42 -0.95 -9.74 -27.19
CA PRO A 42 -1.45 -9.03 -26.02
C PRO A 42 -1.51 -7.52 -26.25
N ARG A 43 -2.46 -6.86 -25.59
CA ARG A 43 -2.70 -5.42 -25.76
C ARG A 43 -2.21 -4.67 -24.54
N LYS A 44 -1.40 -3.63 -24.77
CA LYS A 44 -0.99 -2.71 -23.70
C LYS A 44 -2.11 -1.73 -23.39
N ILE A 45 -2.41 -1.56 -22.12
CA ILE A 45 -3.42 -0.63 -21.62
C ILE A 45 -2.81 0.31 -20.58
N SER A 46 -3.52 1.41 -20.36
CA SER A 46 -3.26 2.37 -19.28
C SER A 46 -4.54 2.57 -18.47
N LEU A 47 -4.41 2.49 -17.15
CA LEU A 47 -5.50 2.66 -16.19
C LEU A 47 -5.36 4.01 -15.50
N SER A 48 -6.44 4.77 -15.47
CA SER A 48 -6.47 6.11 -14.87
C SER A 48 -7.63 6.22 -13.88
N ASN A 49 -7.34 6.76 -12.70
CA ASN A 49 -8.35 7.11 -11.69
C ASN A 49 -8.66 8.62 -11.75
N ASN A 50 -9.41 9.14 -10.75
CA ASN A 50 -9.77 10.55 -10.67
C ASN A 50 -8.58 11.52 -10.72
N VAL A 51 -7.42 11.14 -10.16
CA VAL A 51 -6.19 11.97 -10.14
C VAL A 51 -5.58 12.07 -11.52
N GLN A 52 -5.34 10.94 -12.21
CA GLN A 52 -4.76 10.96 -13.56
C GLN A 52 -5.71 11.54 -14.62
N LEU A 53 -6.99 11.66 -14.29
CA LEU A 53 -8.02 12.28 -15.14
C LEU A 53 -8.25 13.77 -14.84
N ASP A 54 -7.49 14.37 -13.90
CA ASP A 54 -7.62 15.78 -13.48
C ASP A 54 -9.03 16.14 -12.98
N ILE A 55 -9.67 15.19 -12.28
CA ILE A 55 -11.01 15.34 -11.66
C ILE A 55 -11.02 14.75 -10.23
N PRO A 56 -10.09 15.17 -9.34
CA PRO A 56 -9.84 14.52 -8.06
C PRO A 56 -11.01 14.57 -7.07
N ASP A 57 -11.99 15.44 -7.28
CA ASP A 57 -13.17 15.61 -6.42
C ASP A 57 -14.46 15.04 -7.04
N ALA A 58 -14.40 14.49 -8.25
CA ALA A 58 -15.55 13.82 -8.88
C ALA A 58 -15.84 12.47 -8.21
N GLU A 59 -17.02 11.92 -8.47
CA GLU A 59 -17.36 10.54 -8.09
C GLU A 59 -16.33 9.55 -8.67
N GLY A 60 -16.15 8.42 -7.98
CA GLY A 60 -15.11 7.45 -8.30
C GLY A 60 -15.21 6.95 -9.76
N VAL A 61 -14.12 7.10 -10.50
CA VAL A 61 -14.02 6.65 -11.89
C VAL A 61 -12.72 5.88 -12.10
N LEU A 62 -12.82 4.80 -12.86
CA LEU A 62 -11.67 4.15 -13.49
C LEU A 62 -11.85 4.13 -15.00
N ARG A 63 -10.83 4.55 -15.74
CA ARG A 63 -10.78 4.46 -17.21
C ARG A 63 -9.66 3.57 -17.66
N MET A 64 -9.93 2.80 -18.70
CA MET A 64 -8.95 1.97 -19.39
C MET A 64 -8.78 2.51 -20.81
N HIS A 65 -7.56 2.93 -21.16
CA HIS A 65 -7.22 3.34 -22.51
C HIS A 65 -6.20 2.39 -23.13
N SER A 66 -6.20 2.29 -24.46
CA SER A 66 -5.08 1.70 -25.19
C SER A 66 -3.82 2.53 -24.93
N ALA A 67 -2.74 1.88 -24.50
CA ALA A 67 -1.48 2.57 -24.20
C ALA A 67 -0.88 3.26 -25.43
N ASP A 68 -1.13 2.73 -26.64
CA ASP A 68 -0.52 3.22 -27.88
C ASP A 68 -1.31 4.34 -28.56
N SER A 69 -2.59 4.53 -28.20
CA SER A 69 -3.50 5.40 -28.96
C SER A 69 -4.42 6.28 -28.12
N LEU A 70 -4.39 6.16 -26.79
CA LEU A 70 -5.31 6.84 -25.86
C LEU A 70 -6.80 6.58 -26.16
N VAL A 71 -7.12 5.59 -26.99
CA VAL A 71 -8.51 5.19 -27.26
C VAL A 71 -9.09 4.59 -25.99
N LEU A 72 -10.23 5.13 -25.55
CA LEU A 72 -10.98 4.57 -24.42
C LEU A 72 -11.49 3.18 -24.81
N LEU A 73 -11.05 2.18 -24.05
CA LEU A 73 -11.45 0.78 -24.21
C LEU A 73 -12.63 0.47 -23.31
N ASP A 74 -12.58 0.94 -22.06
CA ASP A 74 -13.63 0.71 -21.07
C ASP A 74 -13.59 1.77 -19.95
N GLN A 75 -14.70 1.93 -19.24
CA GLN A 75 -14.86 2.85 -18.12
C GLN A 75 -15.79 2.29 -17.07
N LEU A 76 -15.35 2.34 -15.81
CA LEU A 76 -16.17 2.07 -14.65
C LEU A 76 -16.57 3.38 -13.96
N THR A 77 -17.86 3.67 -13.98
CA THR A 77 -18.50 4.81 -13.29
C THR A 77 -19.77 4.43 -12.53
N ASN A 78 -20.33 3.25 -12.81
CA ASN A 78 -21.44 2.68 -12.08
C ASN A 78 -20.90 1.58 -11.17
N TRP A 79 -20.92 1.82 -9.87
CA TRP A 79 -20.42 0.92 -8.85
C TRP A 79 -21.57 0.10 -8.27
N PRO A 80 -21.34 -1.13 -7.79
CA PRO A 80 -22.37 -1.97 -7.19
C PRO A 80 -22.68 -1.52 -5.74
N THR A 81 -23.08 -0.25 -5.61
CA THR A 81 -23.57 0.39 -4.38
C THR A 81 -25.04 0.75 -4.57
N GLU A 82 -25.75 1.09 -3.49
CA GLU A 82 -27.17 1.46 -3.57
C GLU A 82 -27.44 2.66 -4.49
N THR A 83 -26.49 3.60 -4.57
CA THR A 83 -26.60 4.81 -5.41
C THR A 83 -26.01 4.63 -6.80
N GLY A 84 -25.31 3.53 -7.07
CA GLY A 84 -24.50 3.37 -8.27
C GLY A 84 -23.18 4.16 -8.25
N GLN A 85 -22.86 4.82 -7.13
CA GLN A 85 -21.73 5.75 -7.02
C GLN A 85 -20.80 5.34 -5.87
N THR A 86 -19.54 5.77 -5.95
CA THR A 86 -18.54 5.62 -4.90
C THR A 86 -17.77 6.94 -4.74
N SER A 87 -17.08 7.13 -3.63
CA SER A 87 -16.27 8.34 -3.41
C SER A 87 -15.16 8.46 -4.46
N SER A 88 -14.52 9.62 -4.58
CA SER A 88 -13.39 9.80 -5.51
C SER A 88 -12.31 8.76 -5.26
N ILE A 89 -11.75 8.18 -6.34
CA ILE A 89 -10.62 7.25 -6.27
C ILE A 89 -9.34 8.05 -6.46
N LYS A 90 -8.69 8.36 -5.35
CA LYS A 90 -7.44 9.13 -5.33
C LYS A 90 -6.20 8.25 -5.29
N ALA A 91 -6.28 7.13 -4.56
CA ALA A 91 -5.23 6.13 -4.48
C ALA A 91 -4.94 5.52 -5.86
N GLN A 92 -3.67 5.49 -6.25
CA GLN A 92 -3.24 4.80 -7.45
C GLN A 92 -3.65 3.32 -7.36
N PRO A 93 -4.36 2.78 -8.38
CA PRO A 93 -4.77 1.38 -8.39
C PRO A 93 -3.56 0.46 -8.61
N VAL A 94 -3.72 -0.82 -8.29
CA VAL A 94 -2.70 -1.85 -8.56
C VAL A 94 -3.29 -2.97 -9.39
N VAL A 95 -2.46 -3.58 -10.23
CA VAL A 95 -2.90 -4.65 -11.13
C VAL A 95 -2.33 -5.98 -10.67
N LEU A 96 -3.19 -6.98 -10.65
CA LEU A 96 -2.86 -8.36 -10.34
C LEU A 96 -2.58 -9.12 -11.63
N ASP A 97 -1.39 -9.70 -11.73
CA ASP A 97 -1.05 -10.80 -12.62
C ASP A 97 -0.82 -12.01 -11.72
N GLN A 98 -1.83 -12.85 -11.58
CA GLN A 98 -1.85 -13.92 -10.60
C GLN A 98 -0.94 -15.07 -10.98
N ASN A 99 -0.77 -15.34 -12.28
CA ASN A 99 -0.03 -16.49 -12.80
C ASN A 99 1.38 -16.13 -13.35
N TYR A 100 1.72 -14.84 -13.38
CA TYR A 100 2.97 -14.27 -13.88
C TYR A 100 3.19 -14.52 -15.38
N ASP A 101 2.12 -14.52 -16.18
CA ASP A 101 2.20 -14.66 -17.63
C ASP A 101 2.35 -13.30 -18.36
N GLY A 102 2.39 -12.20 -17.59
CA GLY A 102 2.48 -10.84 -18.08
C GLY A 102 1.13 -10.23 -18.49
N ILE A 103 0.02 -10.95 -18.27
CA ILE A 103 -1.34 -10.51 -18.50
C ILE A 103 -2.02 -10.21 -17.17
N ALA A 104 -2.72 -9.10 -17.13
CA ALA A 104 -3.46 -8.68 -15.96
C ALA A 104 -4.77 -9.47 -15.81
N ASP A 105 -4.95 -10.06 -14.63
CA ASP A 105 -6.15 -10.79 -14.23
C ASP A 105 -7.19 -9.89 -13.54
N ALA A 106 -6.73 -8.87 -12.81
CA ALA A 106 -7.62 -7.97 -12.07
C ALA A 106 -6.96 -6.64 -11.71
N VAL A 107 -7.77 -5.69 -11.26
CA VAL A 107 -7.35 -4.42 -10.66
C VAL A 107 -7.89 -4.32 -9.25
N TYR A 108 -7.08 -3.83 -8.32
CA TYR A 108 -7.54 -3.37 -7.02
C TYR A 108 -7.54 -1.85 -6.97
N THR A 109 -8.58 -1.29 -6.36
CA THR A 109 -8.69 0.15 -6.12
C THR A 109 -9.38 0.42 -4.80
N ILE A 110 -9.06 1.54 -4.16
CA ILE A 110 -9.72 2.00 -2.95
C ILE A 110 -10.22 3.42 -3.17
N ASP A 111 -11.48 3.66 -2.82
CA ASP A 111 -12.00 5.03 -2.84
C ASP A 111 -11.54 5.82 -1.61
N SER A 112 -11.65 7.14 -1.68
CA SER A 112 -11.22 8.04 -0.61
C SER A 112 -11.94 7.85 0.72
N SER A 113 -13.10 7.19 0.72
CA SER A 113 -13.82 6.80 1.93
C SER A 113 -13.36 5.45 2.51
N GLY A 114 -12.58 4.65 1.81
CA GLY A 114 -12.05 3.38 2.33
C GLY A 114 -12.75 2.12 1.84
N ARG A 115 -13.54 2.19 0.77
CA ARG A 115 -14.08 1.00 0.12
C ARG A 115 -13.08 0.44 -0.87
N LEU A 116 -12.62 -0.78 -0.59
CA LEU A 116 -11.63 -1.49 -1.37
C LEU A 116 -12.32 -2.47 -2.32
N TRP A 117 -12.05 -2.32 -3.60
CA TRP A 117 -12.69 -3.04 -4.70
C TRP A 117 -11.69 -3.96 -5.40
N PHE A 118 -12.14 -5.18 -5.71
CA PHE A 118 -11.51 -6.11 -6.63
C PHE A 118 -12.29 -6.11 -7.94
N ILE A 119 -11.60 -5.89 -9.06
CA ILE A 119 -12.24 -5.76 -10.38
C ILE A 119 -11.55 -6.74 -11.33
N PRO A 120 -12.16 -7.91 -11.61
CA PRO A 120 -11.61 -8.83 -12.59
C PRO A 120 -11.47 -8.15 -13.96
N LEU A 121 -10.41 -8.50 -14.67
CA LEU A 121 -10.17 -8.06 -16.03
C LEU A 121 -10.52 -9.16 -17.02
N THR A 122 -11.10 -8.75 -18.13
CA THR A 122 -11.46 -9.63 -19.24
C THR A 122 -10.76 -9.18 -20.52
N ARG A 123 -10.90 -9.96 -21.59
CA ARG A 123 -10.50 -9.53 -22.93
C ARG A 123 -11.17 -8.22 -23.35
N SER A 124 -12.35 -7.89 -22.81
CA SER A 124 -13.11 -6.70 -23.25
C SER A 124 -12.88 -5.47 -22.38
N GLY A 125 -12.36 -5.63 -21.16
CA GLY A 125 -12.27 -4.55 -20.18
C GLY A 125 -12.54 -5.04 -18.75
N PHE A 126 -13.14 -4.18 -17.94
CA PHE A 126 -13.52 -4.47 -16.56
C PHE A 126 -14.71 -5.44 -16.52
N ALA A 127 -14.66 -6.41 -15.60
CA ALA A 127 -15.81 -7.20 -15.19
C ALA A 127 -16.57 -6.51 -14.03
N GLU A 128 -17.56 -7.21 -13.47
CA GLU A 128 -18.31 -6.75 -12.31
C GLU A 128 -17.38 -6.54 -11.09
N PRO A 129 -17.34 -5.34 -10.50
CA PRO A 129 -16.57 -5.07 -9.28
C PRO A 129 -17.10 -5.84 -8.08
N GLU A 130 -16.21 -6.29 -7.21
CA GLU A 130 -16.51 -6.94 -5.93
C GLU A 130 -15.96 -6.09 -4.79
N LEU A 131 -16.81 -5.77 -3.81
CA LEU A 131 -16.37 -5.09 -2.59
C LEU A 131 -15.68 -6.10 -1.69
N ILE A 132 -14.38 -5.90 -1.43
CA ILE A 132 -13.59 -6.83 -0.60
C ILE A 132 -13.36 -6.31 0.82
N ALA A 133 -13.35 -4.99 1.01
CA ALA A 133 -13.28 -4.36 2.33
C ALA A 133 -14.02 -3.02 2.36
N ASP A 134 -14.57 -2.67 3.51
CA ASP A 134 -15.15 -1.35 3.78
C ASP A 134 -14.56 -0.80 5.08
N PHE A 135 -13.74 0.24 4.96
CA PHE A 135 -13.13 0.93 6.09
C PHE A 135 -13.74 2.32 6.31
N SER A 136 -14.93 2.61 5.76
CA SER A 136 -15.53 3.95 5.83
C SER A 136 -15.85 4.44 7.24
N ASP A 137 -15.91 3.55 8.21
CA ASP A 137 -16.12 3.89 9.61
C ASP A 137 -14.89 4.52 10.30
N ILE A 138 -13.68 4.44 9.72
CA ILE A 138 -12.44 4.80 10.44
C ILE A 138 -12.04 6.28 10.34
N ALA A 139 -12.91 7.15 9.83
CA ALA A 139 -12.68 8.60 9.71
C ALA A 139 -11.29 8.99 9.14
N ALA A 140 -10.79 8.18 8.20
CA ALA A 140 -9.51 8.38 7.52
C ALA A 140 -9.73 8.67 6.02
N GLU A 141 -8.75 9.31 5.39
CA GLU A 141 -8.71 9.47 3.94
C GLU A 141 -7.79 8.42 3.31
N PHE A 142 -8.29 7.73 2.28
CA PHE A 142 -7.56 6.69 1.55
C PHE A 142 -7.16 7.21 0.17
N ARG A 143 -5.93 7.69 0.09
CA ARG A 143 -5.46 8.42 -1.10
C ARG A 143 -4.05 8.08 -1.49
N GLN A 144 -3.30 7.35 -0.69
CA GLN A 144 -1.95 6.91 -1.02
C GLN A 144 -2.00 5.72 -1.98
N PRO A 145 -0.95 5.45 -2.76
CA PRO A 145 -0.93 4.32 -3.68
C PRO A 145 -1.15 3.01 -2.92
N LEU A 146 -2.00 2.15 -3.49
CA LEU A 146 -2.09 0.77 -3.05
C LEU A 146 -0.78 0.05 -3.42
N GLN A 147 -0.42 -0.97 -2.64
CA GLN A 147 0.62 -1.91 -3.08
C GLN A 147 0.10 -3.33 -3.01
N LEU A 148 0.42 -4.10 -4.03
CA LEU A 148 0.07 -5.50 -4.17
C LEU A 148 1.29 -6.36 -3.88
N LEU A 149 1.09 -7.41 -3.07
CA LEU A 149 2.09 -8.43 -2.81
C LEU A 149 1.46 -9.81 -2.99
N GLN A 150 2.21 -10.75 -3.54
CA GLN A 150 1.79 -12.14 -3.64
C GLN A 150 2.80 -13.04 -2.96
N THR A 151 2.53 -13.47 -1.73
CA THR A 151 3.48 -14.23 -0.90
C THR A 151 3.02 -15.65 -0.65
N LEU A 152 3.94 -16.56 -0.31
CA LEU A 152 3.59 -17.87 0.26
C LEU A 152 3.52 -17.76 1.78
N ALA A 153 2.40 -18.17 2.35
CA ALA A 153 2.25 -18.27 3.80
C ALA A 153 1.68 -19.65 4.20
N PRO A 154 2.02 -20.15 5.40
CA PRO A 154 1.44 -21.38 5.89
C PRO A 154 -0.04 -21.20 6.22
N VAL A 155 -0.89 -22.05 5.63
CA VAL A 155 -2.32 -22.18 5.98
C VAL A 155 -2.49 -23.48 6.77
N GLY A 156 -2.28 -23.40 8.08
CA GLY A 156 -2.31 -24.56 8.98
C GLY A 156 -0.98 -25.32 9.03
N VAL A 157 -1.04 -26.65 9.18
CA VAL A 157 0.16 -27.47 9.45
C VAL A 157 0.93 -27.75 8.16
N GLY A 158 1.88 -26.87 7.83
CA GLY A 158 2.95 -27.10 6.85
C GLY A 158 2.60 -26.93 5.37
N THR A 159 1.35 -26.63 5.01
CA THR A 159 0.98 -26.33 3.62
C THR A 159 1.16 -24.84 3.36
N LEU A 160 2.04 -24.50 2.42
CA LEU A 160 2.19 -23.13 1.93
C LEU A 160 1.14 -22.85 0.85
N GLN A 161 0.43 -21.73 1.00
CA GLN A 161 -0.50 -21.24 0.00
C GLN A 161 -0.11 -19.82 -0.43
N ARG A 162 -0.32 -19.53 -1.72
CA ARG A 162 -0.19 -18.17 -2.24
C ARG A 162 -1.31 -17.28 -1.67
N GLN A 163 -0.91 -16.17 -1.09
CA GLN A 163 -1.78 -15.15 -0.54
C GLN A 163 -1.54 -13.84 -1.30
N THR A 164 -2.63 -13.22 -1.74
CA THR A 164 -2.61 -11.86 -2.25
C THR A 164 -2.82 -10.91 -1.07
N MET A 165 -1.89 -9.99 -0.87
CA MET A 165 -1.93 -8.99 0.19
C MET A 165 -1.91 -7.60 -0.40
N LEU A 166 -2.68 -6.70 0.19
CA LEU A 166 -2.73 -5.29 -0.15
C LEU A 166 -2.22 -4.46 1.02
N LEU A 167 -1.20 -3.63 0.78
CA LEU A 167 -0.76 -2.61 1.73
C LEU A 167 -1.50 -1.33 1.41
N ILE A 168 -2.11 -0.75 2.44
CA ILE A 168 -2.99 0.42 2.34
C ILE A 168 -2.58 1.41 3.42
N ILE A 169 -2.48 2.68 3.07
CA ILE A 169 -2.23 3.75 4.03
C ILE A 169 -3.53 4.53 4.22
N ALA A 170 -4.04 4.54 5.45
CA ALA A 170 -5.16 5.36 5.87
C ALA A 170 -4.64 6.59 6.62
N SER A 171 -4.92 7.78 6.10
CA SER A 171 -4.42 9.03 6.69
C SER A 171 -5.51 9.71 7.53
N MET A 172 -5.30 9.82 8.84
CA MET A 172 -6.18 10.57 9.74
C MET A 172 -5.71 12.03 9.84
N ALA A 173 -6.58 13.02 9.68
CA ALA A 173 -6.20 14.45 9.59
C ALA A 173 -5.26 14.94 10.71
N ALA A 174 -5.47 14.52 11.96
CA ALA A 174 -4.66 14.93 13.11
C ALA A 174 -3.92 13.78 13.83
N GLY A 175 -4.16 12.52 13.46
CA GLY A 175 -3.72 11.36 14.24
C GLY A 175 -2.58 10.55 13.63
N GLY A 176 -1.97 11.03 12.54
CA GLY A 176 -0.98 10.28 11.77
C GLY A 176 -1.63 9.29 10.80
N ASP A 177 -0.82 8.34 10.34
CA ASP A 177 -1.21 7.34 9.35
C ASP A 177 -1.31 5.95 9.98
N THR A 178 -2.25 5.16 9.49
CA THR A 178 -2.36 3.73 9.79
C THR A 178 -1.94 2.95 8.55
N LEU A 179 -1.00 2.01 8.72
CA LEU A 179 -0.71 1.00 7.70
C LEU A 179 -1.63 -0.21 7.92
N LEU A 180 -2.42 -0.55 6.91
CA LEU A 180 -3.24 -1.75 6.88
C LEU A 180 -2.63 -2.75 5.90
N VAL A 181 -2.64 -4.03 6.27
CA VAL A 181 -2.37 -5.15 5.37
C VAL A 181 -3.61 -6.02 5.31
N VAL A 182 -4.19 -6.12 4.13
CA VAL A 182 -5.43 -6.86 3.86
C VAL A 182 -5.11 -8.08 3.01
N LYS A 183 -5.50 -9.26 3.46
CA LYS A 183 -5.41 -10.51 2.70
C LYS A 183 -6.68 -10.71 1.89
N HIS A 184 -6.55 -10.86 0.59
CA HIS A 184 -7.67 -11.24 -0.27
C HIS A 184 -7.51 -12.70 -0.71
N LEU A 185 -8.53 -13.51 -0.40
CA LEU A 185 -8.62 -14.92 -0.78
C LEU A 185 -9.83 -15.14 -1.70
N SER A 186 -9.64 -15.08 -3.02
CA SER A 186 -10.74 -15.34 -3.95
C SER A 186 -11.13 -16.84 -3.97
N PRO A 187 -12.42 -17.20 -3.89
CA PRO A 187 -13.58 -16.31 -3.76
C PRO A 187 -13.83 -15.90 -2.30
N GLN A 188 -13.89 -14.58 -2.03
CA GLN A 188 -14.17 -14.05 -0.69
C GLN A 188 -15.56 -13.43 -0.64
N ARG A 189 -16.48 -14.04 0.11
CA ARG A 189 -17.89 -13.58 0.14
C ARG A 189 -18.21 -12.54 1.22
N VAL A 190 -17.30 -12.33 2.17
CA VAL A 190 -17.52 -11.44 3.32
C VAL A 190 -16.63 -10.22 3.17
N VAL A 191 -17.25 -9.04 3.19
CA VAL A 191 -16.59 -7.74 3.17
C VAL A 191 -15.81 -7.58 4.48
N ILE A 192 -14.51 -7.37 4.35
CA ILE A 192 -13.61 -7.16 5.49
C ILE A 192 -13.90 -5.80 6.13
N GLN A 193 -14.05 -5.80 7.45
CA GLN A 193 -14.13 -4.60 8.28
C GLN A 193 -12.81 -4.41 9.04
N LEU A 194 -12.58 -3.22 9.61
CA LEU A 194 -11.39 -2.99 10.45
C LEU A 194 -11.31 -3.99 11.62
N SER A 195 -12.46 -4.39 12.20
CA SER A 195 -12.55 -5.36 13.29
C SER A 195 -12.10 -6.77 12.91
N ASP A 196 -12.03 -7.09 11.62
CA ASP A 196 -11.54 -8.37 11.13
C ASP A 196 -10.00 -8.40 11.00
N LEU A 197 -9.37 -7.23 11.09
CA LEU A 197 -7.92 -7.08 11.11
C LEU A 197 -7.40 -7.14 12.55
N THR A 198 -6.24 -7.75 12.73
CA THR A 198 -5.59 -7.77 14.04
C THR A 198 -4.85 -6.44 14.28
N ASP A 199 -5.14 -5.76 15.39
CA ASP A 199 -4.37 -4.59 15.83
C ASP A 199 -2.97 -5.03 16.24
N ARG A 200 -1.97 -4.46 15.59
CA ARG A 200 -0.55 -4.70 15.85
C ARG A 200 0.19 -3.41 16.09
N THR A 201 -0.50 -2.36 16.56
CA THR A 201 0.10 -1.07 16.89
C THR A 201 1.16 -1.22 17.99
N TYR A 202 0.86 -1.96 19.05
CA TYR A 202 1.77 -2.22 20.16
C TYR A 202 2.15 -3.70 20.23
N LEU A 203 3.44 -3.98 20.44
CA LEU A 203 3.94 -5.31 20.77
C LEU A 203 4.05 -5.43 22.28
N SER A 204 3.69 -6.60 22.82
CA SER A 204 3.91 -6.86 24.25
C SER A 204 5.41 -7.00 24.56
N ASP A 205 5.82 -6.70 25.80
CA ASP A 205 7.21 -6.89 26.25
C ASP A 205 7.68 -8.34 26.05
N ALA A 206 6.78 -9.31 26.26
CA ALA A 206 7.08 -10.72 26.03
C ALA A 206 7.38 -10.98 24.54
N GLU A 207 6.55 -10.45 23.65
CA GLU A 207 6.75 -10.58 22.21
C GLU A 207 8.05 -9.91 21.74
N ALA A 208 8.41 -8.75 22.29
CA ALA A 208 9.66 -8.08 21.96
C ALA A 208 10.91 -8.91 22.30
N VAL A 209 10.81 -9.82 23.27
CA VAL A 209 11.92 -10.67 23.72
C VAL A 209 11.90 -12.06 23.07
N SER A 210 10.73 -12.69 22.97
CA SER A 210 10.60 -14.09 22.54
C SER A 210 9.92 -14.28 21.18
N GLY A 211 9.52 -13.19 20.53
CA GLY A 211 8.74 -13.22 19.29
C GLY A 211 7.25 -13.51 19.53
N ILE A 212 6.48 -13.52 18.44
CA ILE A 212 5.01 -13.67 18.49
C ILE A 212 4.61 -15.01 19.12
N ALA A 213 3.59 -14.97 19.99
CA ALA A 213 3.00 -16.18 20.55
C ALA A 213 2.25 -16.99 19.49
N GLU A 214 2.38 -18.32 19.53
CA GLU A 214 1.80 -19.23 18.52
C GLU A 214 0.29 -19.03 18.33
N GLN A 215 -0.47 -18.81 19.40
CA GLN A 215 -1.91 -18.57 19.31
C GLN A 215 -2.22 -17.27 18.54
N LEU A 216 -1.47 -16.20 18.79
CA LEU A 216 -1.66 -14.93 18.09
C LEU A 216 -1.21 -15.05 16.63
N TRP A 217 -0.12 -15.77 16.37
CA TRP A 217 0.34 -16.07 15.02
C TRP A 217 -0.73 -16.80 14.20
N GLN A 218 -1.32 -17.86 14.76
CA GLN A 218 -2.40 -18.59 14.10
C GLN A 218 -3.63 -17.71 13.85
N GLN A 219 -3.99 -16.86 14.81
CA GLN A 219 -5.08 -15.89 14.64
C GLN A 219 -4.80 -14.94 13.46
N VAL A 220 -3.60 -14.35 13.39
CA VAL A 220 -3.24 -13.44 12.30
C VAL A 220 -3.17 -14.19 10.96
N GLN A 221 -2.65 -15.42 10.94
CA GLN A 221 -2.54 -16.24 9.74
C GLN A 221 -3.92 -16.53 9.11
N LEU A 222 -4.88 -16.94 9.94
CA LEU A 222 -6.24 -17.27 9.51
C LEU A 222 -7.15 -16.05 9.35
N GLY A 223 -6.78 -14.91 9.94
CA GLY A 223 -7.53 -13.66 9.85
C GLY A 223 -7.37 -12.93 8.52
N ALA A 224 -8.11 -11.83 8.38
CA ALA A 224 -8.15 -11.01 7.17
C ALA A 224 -6.90 -10.12 6.99
N GLY A 225 -6.02 -10.06 8.00
CA GLY A 225 -4.80 -9.27 7.96
C GLY A 225 -4.51 -8.57 9.30
N TRP A 226 -3.81 -7.44 9.23
CA TRP A 226 -3.40 -6.68 10.40
C TRP A 226 -3.32 -5.18 10.09
N TYR A 227 -3.30 -4.35 11.12
CA TYR A 227 -3.01 -2.92 10.97
C TYR A 227 -2.09 -2.40 12.08
N VAL A 228 -1.47 -1.26 11.80
CA VAL A 228 -0.51 -0.58 12.69
C VAL A 228 -0.79 0.91 12.58
N SER A 229 -1.28 1.50 13.67
CA SER A 229 -1.48 2.94 13.72
C SER A 229 -0.19 3.62 14.16
N MET A 230 0.18 4.70 13.49
CA MET A 230 1.33 5.52 13.83
C MET A 230 0.83 6.92 14.15
N ASP A 231 1.38 7.54 15.19
CA ASP A 231 1.22 8.97 15.48
C ASP A 231 2.08 9.85 14.55
N LYS A 232 2.46 9.32 13.39
CA LYS A 232 3.38 9.89 12.41
C LYS A 232 2.81 9.75 11.00
N ARG A 233 3.33 10.55 10.08
CA ARG A 233 3.04 10.47 8.64
C ARG A 233 4.05 9.60 7.94
N ILE A 234 3.60 8.72 7.06
CA ILE A 234 4.45 7.97 6.16
C ILE A 234 4.98 8.94 5.09
N THR A 235 6.29 8.97 4.92
CA THR A 235 6.98 9.98 4.08
C THR A 235 7.44 9.42 2.73
N ALA A 236 7.38 8.10 2.54
CA ALA A 236 7.72 7.43 1.29
C ALA A 236 6.85 6.19 1.11
N VAL A 237 6.64 5.78 -0.16
CA VAL A 237 5.95 4.54 -0.49
C VAL A 237 6.66 3.36 0.21
N PRO A 238 5.96 2.60 1.08
CA PRO A 238 6.54 1.42 1.72
C PRO A 238 7.18 0.47 0.71
N GLN A 239 8.25 -0.21 1.10
CA GLN A 239 8.91 -1.22 0.28
C GLN A 239 8.86 -2.55 1.01
N VAL A 240 8.73 -3.66 0.29
CA VAL A 240 8.82 -5.00 0.90
C VAL A 240 9.96 -5.77 0.28
N TYR A 241 10.96 -6.11 1.10
CA TYR A 241 12.10 -6.91 0.66
C TYR A 241 12.18 -8.15 1.52
N ALA A 242 12.20 -9.32 0.88
CA ALA A 242 12.32 -10.62 1.54
C ALA A 242 11.32 -10.84 2.72
N GLY A 243 10.08 -10.37 2.54
CA GLY A 243 9.01 -10.48 3.53
C GLY A 243 9.02 -9.41 4.62
N VAL A 244 9.92 -8.43 4.57
CA VAL A 244 10.00 -7.33 5.54
C VAL A 244 9.45 -6.06 4.92
N VAL A 245 8.46 -5.43 5.56
CA VAL A 245 7.89 -4.14 5.15
C VAL A 245 8.73 -3.02 5.76
N TYR A 246 9.39 -2.26 4.92
CA TYR A 246 10.14 -1.06 5.26
C TYR A 246 9.35 0.19 4.91
N LEU A 247 9.28 1.14 5.83
CA LEU A 247 8.70 2.46 5.56
C LEU A 247 9.40 3.54 6.38
N SER A 248 9.38 4.76 5.87
CA SER A 248 9.85 5.95 6.57
C SER A 248 8.66 6.77 7.07
N SER A 249 8.83 7.39 8.23
CA SER A 249 7.81 8.26 8.81
C SER A 249 8.41 9.46 9.56
N ALA A 250 7.62 10.52 9.70
CA ALA A 250 7.97 11.74 10.43
C ALA A 250 6.78 12.26 11.23
N GLU A 251 7.05 13.15 12.19
CA GLU A 251 6.03 13.87 12.95
C GLU A 251 5.00 14.53 12.04
N VAL A 252 3.72 14.43 12.40
CA VAL A 252 2.60 14.89 11.54
C VAL A 252 2.73 16.35 11.15
N ALA A 253 3.13 17.21 12.09
CA ALA A 253 3.27 18.64 11.87
C ALA A 253 4.51 19.01 11.03
N ALA A 254 5.45 18.08 10.85
CA ALA A 254 6.70 18.30 10.14
C ALA A 254 6.61 17.96 8.64
N VAL A 255 5.59 17.21 8.22
CA VAL A 255 5.42 16.79 6.83
C VAL A 255 4.55 17.78 6.06
N GLN A 256 5.12 18.33 5.00
CA GLN A 256 4.45 19.27 4.10
C GLN A 256 3.60 18.53 3.05
N PRO A 257 2.67 19.24 2.36
CA PRO A 257 1.84 18.69 1.29
C PRO A 257 2.60 18.01 0.15
N ASP A 258 3.78 18.52 -0.17
CA ASP A 258 4.67 18.01 -1.23
C ASP A 258 5.63 16.92 -0.73
N CYS A 259 5.33 16.34 0.44
CA CYS A 259 6.16 15.36 1.15
C CYS A 259 7.55 15.87 1.56
N SER A 260 7.81 17.19 1.48
CA SER A 260 9.02 17.76 2.08
C SER A 260 8.91 17.79 3.61
N LEU A 261 10.06 17.88 4.28
CA LEU A 261 10.16 17.85 5.73
C LEU A 261 10.56 19.24 6.24
N ALA A 262 10.06 19.64 7.40
CA ALA A 262 10.55 20.84 8.07
C ALA A 262 12.04 20.67 8.46
N GLU A 263 12.77 21.78 8.58
CA GLU A 263 14.17 21.76 9.02
C GLU A 263 14.31 21.05 10.37
N ASN A 264 15.37 20.25 10.52
CA ASN A 264 15.69 19.48 11.73
C ASN A 264 14.63 18.44 12.14
N THR A 265 13.75 18.04 11.22
CA THR A 265 12.88 16.89 11.43
C THR A 265 13.72 15.62 11.58
N GLU A 266 13.33 14.72 12.48
CA GLU A 266 13.90 13.37 12.54
C GLU A 266 13.00 12.42 11.75
N LEU A 267 13.63 11.52 10.98
CA LEU A 267 12.93 10.43 10.32
C LEU A 267 13.01 9.17 11.16
N GLU A 268 11.95 8.38 11.11
CA GLU A 268 11.91 7.05 11.71
C GLU A 268 11.71 6.01 10.61
N ILE A 269 12.58 5.00 10.60
CA ILE A 269 12.44 3.83 9.76
C ILE A 269 11.78 2.73 10.57
N HIS A 270 10.75 2.12 9.98
CA HIS A 270 10.09 0.94 10.50
C HIS A 270 10.47 -0.27 9.65
N ALA A 271 10.67 -1.41 10.29
CA ALA A 271 10.87 -2.71 9.65
C ALA A 271 9.92 -3.73 10.29
N LEU A 272 8.87 -4.07 9.55
CA LEU A 272 7.74 -4.87 10.03
C LEU A 272 7.73 -6.23 9.36
N HIS A 273 7.45 -7.28 10.12
CA HIS A 273 7.23 -8.59 9.55
C HIS A 273 5.96 -8.60 8.69
N LEU A 274 6.03 -8.90 7.38
CA LEU A 274 4.89 -8.79 6.45
C LEU A 274 3.64 -9.54 6.94
N HIS A 275 3.83 -10.73 7.51
CA HIS A 275 2.69 -11.57 7.87
C HIS A 275 2.03 -11.23 9.21
N HIS A 276 2.67 -10.50 10.12
CA HIS A 276 2.13 -10.24 11.47
C HIS A 276 2.54 -8.93 12.14
N ALA A 277 3.28 -8.09 11.43
CA ALA A 277 3.79 -6.80 11.87
C ALA A 277 4.69 -6.82 13.12
N GLY A 278 5.19 -7.98 13.55
CA GLY A 278 6.17 -8.08 14.63
C GLY A 278 7.54 -7.52 14.23
N ALA A 279 8.44 -7.44 15.21
CA ALA A 279 9.79 -6.96 15.00
C ALA A 279 10.63 -8.00 14.23
N VAL A 280 11.29 -7.56 13.16
CA VAL A 280 12.26 -8.37 12.39
C VAL A 280 13.66 -8.22 12.98
N TYR A 281 13.96 -7.03 13.50
CA TYR A 281 15.21 -6.68 14.17
C TYR A 281 14.99 -6.57 15.68
N ALA A 282 16.07 -6.26 16.43
CA ALA A 282 15.99 -6.02 17.88
C ALA A 282 14.99 -4.91 18.25
N ARG A 283 14.66 -4.02 17.31
CA ARG A 283 13.60 -3.02 17.43
C ARG A 283 12.80 -2.99 16.14
N ARG A 284 11.52 -2.66 16.25
CA ARG A 284 10.61 -2.51 15.12
C ARG A 284 10.86 -1.22 14.32
N HIS A 285 11.45 -0.22 14.98
CA HIS A 285 11.76 1.07 14.38
C HIS A 285 12.99 1.70 15.01
N TRP A 286 13.60 2.64 14.29
CA TRP A 286 14.74 3.44 14.75
C TRP A 286 14.79 4.78 14.03
N GLN A 287 15.41 5.76 14.69
CA GLN A 287 15.60 7.09 14.14
C GLN A 287 16.80 7.14 13.19
N ILE A 288 16.66 7.95 12.15
CA ILE A 288 17.71 8.27 11.19
C ILE A 288 17.72 9.79 10.93
N ALA A 289 18.83 10.30 10.39
CA ALA A 289 18.85 11.67 9.89
C ALA A 289 17.79 11.88 8.81
N ALA A 290 17.14 13.05 8.80
CA ALA A 290 16.16 13.37 7.78
C ALA A 290 16.80 13.49 6.41
N LEU A 291 16.12 12.91 5.43
CA LEU A 291 16.39 13.12 4.03
C LEU A 291 15.07 13.52 3.35
N GLU A 292 15.01 14.77 2.90
CA GLU A 292 13.84 15.28 2.21
C GLU A 292 13.57 14.47 0.94
N ARG A 293 12.29 14.11 0.74
CA ARG A 293 11.82 13.31 -0.40
C ARG A 293 12.63 12.02 -0.61
N GLY A 294 13.13 11.45 0.49
CA GLY A 294 13.89 10.23 0.49
C GLY A 294 13.05 9.05 0.01
N LYS A 295 13.56 8.29 -0.95
CA LYS A 295 13.01 6.99 -1.39
C LYS A 295 13.84 5.87 -0.78
N LEU A 296 13.17 4.85 -0.27
CA LEU A 296 13.82 3.64 0.21
C LEU A 296 14.23 2.79 -1.00
N VAL A 297 15.51 2.46 -1.08
CA VAL A 297 16.10 1.72 -2.20
C VAL A 297 16.96 0.59 -1.64
N LEU A 298 16.71 -0.61 -2.15
CA LEU A 298 17.60 -1.75 -1.98
C LEU A 298 18.72 -1.68 -3.02
N GLN A 299 19.96 -1.76 -2.58
CA GLN A 299 21.12 -1.69 -3.46
C GLN A 299 22.27 -2.55 -2.96
N LYS A 300 23.36 -2.63 -3.74
CA LYS A 300 24.61 -3.23 -3.30
C LYS A 300 25.57 -2.17 -2.79
N ASN A 301 26.16 -2.42 -1.62
CA ASN A 301 27.25 -1.61 -1.08
C ASN A 301 28.55 -1.82 -1.90
N PRO A 302 29.62 -1.03 -1.66
CA PRO A 302 30.90 -1.21 -2.36
C PRO A 302 31.55 -2.59 -2.20
N GLN A 303 31.15 -3.35 -1.17
CA GLN A 303 31.61 -4.71 -0.90
C GLN A 303 30.76 -5.77 -1.64
N GLY A 304 29.69 -5.35 -2.32
CA GLY A 304 28.79 -6.22 -3.08
C GLY A 304 27.66 -6.84 -2.25
N GLU A 305 27.53 -6.48 -0.97
CA GLU A 305 26.48 -6.93 -0.06
C GLU A 305 25.23 -6.05 -0.22
N LEU A 306 24.05 -6.57 0.09
CA LEU A 306 22.82 -5.80 -0.02
C LEU A 306 22.67 -4.86 1.18
N GLU A 307 22.26 -3.63 0.92
CA GLU A 307 21.88 -2.67 1.96
C GLU A 307 20.58 -1.95 1.59
N LEU A 308 19.78 -1.62 2.60
CA LEU A 308 18.70 -0.65 2.48
C LEU A 308 19.28 0.74 2.67
N SER A 309 18.91 1.63 1.76
CA SER A 309 19.41 2.99 1.72
C SER A 309 18.25 3.95 1.45
N LEU A 310 18.37 5.17 1.95
CA LEU A 310 17.46 6.26 1.69
C LEU A 310 18.15 7.22 0.71
N HIS A 311 17.51 7.45 -0.43
CA HIS A 311 18.06 8.22 -1.54
C HIS A 311 17.17 9.40 -1.87
N ASN A 312 17.76 10.55 -2.19
CA ASN A 312 17.12 11.59 -2.95
C ASN A 312 18.02 11.98 -4.14
N GLU A 313 17.68 13.05 -4.86
CA GLU A 313 18.45 13.46 -6.05
C GLU A 313 19.90 13.85 -5.77
N GLN A 314 20.25 14.16 -4.51
CA GLN A 314 21.53 14.77 -4.14
C GLN A 314 22.35 13.93 -3.16
N GLN A 315 21.69 13.08 -2.38
CA GLN A 315 22.24 12.44 -1.21
C GLN A 315 21.73 11.01 -1.08
N GLN A 316 22.61 10.18 -0.52
CA GLN A 316 22.35 8.79 -0.20
C GLN A 316 22.79 8.55 1.24
N GLN A 317 21.93 7.89 2.01
CA GLN A 317 22.21 7.49 3.38
C GLN A 317 21.95 6.00 3.54
N SER A 318 22.94 5.24 4.02
CA SER A 318 22.72 3.85 4.40
C SER A 318 21.81 3.79 5.63
N VAL A 319 20.77 2.97 5.56
CA VAL A 319 19.74 2.82 6.60
C VAL A 319 19.96 1.53 7.36
N GLN A 320 20.20 0.43 6.64
CA GLN A 320 20.40 -0.91 7.20
C GLN A 320 21.29 -1.74 6.27
N ALA A 321 22.48 -2.11 6.75
CA ALA A 321 23.41 -2.95 6.00
C ALA A 321 23.09 -4.45 6.17
N ASP A 322 22.76 -4.89 7.38
CA ASP A 322 22.46 -6.29 7.65
C ASP A 322 20.98 -6.58 7.36
N LEU A 323 20.65 -6.86 6.10
CA LEU A 323 19.27 -7.17 5.72
C LEU A 323 18.88 -8.58 6.14
N LEU A 324 17.65 -8.70 6.63
CA LEU A 324 17.07 -9.97 7.06
C LEU A 324 15.93 -10.37 6.12
N ALA A 325 15.84 -11.68 5.87
CA ALA A 325 14.78 -12.33 5.14
C ALA A 325 13.96 -13.19 6.09
N ILE A 326 12.64 -13.10 6.01
CA ILE A 326 11.73 -13.98 6.76
C ILE A 326 11.69 -15.35 6.10
N THR A 327 11.76 -16.40 6.91
CA THR A 327 11.70 -17.79 6.44
C THR A 327 10.40 -18.46 6.87
N PRO A 328 9.94 -19.48 6.13
CA PRO A 328 8.73 -20.23 6.49
C PRO A 328 8.96 -21.22 7.65
N ASP A 329 10.17 -21.32 8.20
CA ASP A 329 10.53 -22.34 9.20
C ASP A 329 9.81 -22.12 10.53
N CYS A 330 9.56 -20.86 10.89
CA CYS A 330 8.77 -20.49 12.06
C CYS A 330 8.27 -19.04 11.97
N ALA A 331 7.33 -18.66 12.84
CA ALA A 331 6.68 -17.34 12.81
C ALA A 331 7.63 -16.13 12.97
N ASN A 332 8.80 -16.34 13.58
CA ASN A 332 9.81 -15.29 13.82
C ASN A 332 11.16 -15.61 13.16
N CYS A 333 11.21 -16.63 12.30
CA CYS A 333 12.47 -17.11 11.74
C CYS A 333 12.95 -16.14 10.68
N VAL A 334 14.19 -15.68 10.84
CA VAL A 334 14.86 -14.77 9.92
C VAL A 334 16.26 -15.25 9.63
N VAL A 335 16.74 -15.00 8.41
CA VAL A 335 18.09 -15.29 7.96
C VAL A 335 18.71 -14.06 7.31
N ALA A 336 20.03 -13.93 7.34
CA ALA A 336 20.70 -12.86 6.63
C ALA A 336 20.43 -12.98 5.12
N LEU A 337 20.00 -11.88 4.51
CA LEU A 337 19.74 -11.80 3.08
C LEU A 337 21.06 -11.54 2.35
N THR A 338 21.41 -12.44 1.42
CA THR A 338 22.64 -12.32 0.65
C THR A 338 22.36 -11.89 -0.79
N ALA A 339 23.34 -11.22 -1.42
CA ALA A 339 23.19 -10.62 -2.75
C ALA A 339 22.89 -11.63 -3.87
N ASP A 340 23.24 -12.90 -3.70
CA ASP A 340 22.97 -14.00 -4.63
C ASP A 340 21.54 -14.56 -4.53
N GLN A 341 20.85 -14.29 -3.42
CA GLN A 341 19.45 -14.65 -3.22
C GLN A 341 18.48 -13.62 -3.84
N PHE A 342 19.00 -12.46 -4.22
CA PHE A 342 18.26 -11.38 -4.87
C PHE A 342 18.54 -11.35 -6.39
N PRO A 343 17.53 -11.27 -7.28
CA PRO A 343 16.09 -11.19 -7.05
C PRO A 343 15.41 -12.57 -7.03
N ARG A 344 16.13 -13.66 -6.72
CA ARG A 344 15.58 -15.03 -6.83
C ARG A 344 14.42 -15.29 -5.85
N ILE A 345 14.38 -14.58 -4.72
CA ILE A 345 13.25 -14.59 -3.78
C ILE A 345 12.03 -13.79 -4.34
N SER A 346 12.20 -12.97 -5.39
CA SER A 346 11.22 -12.03 -5.96
C SER A 346 10.08 -12.64 -6.77
N ARG A 347 10.05 -13.96 -7.02
CA ARG A 347 8.88 -14.60 -7.68
C ARG A 347 7.65 -14.78 -6.77
N LEU A 348 7.79 -14.47 -5.48
CA LEU A 348 6.75 -14.61 -4.47
C LEU A 348 6.57 -13.31 -3.66
N ALA A 349 6.87 -12.17 -4.26
CA ALA A 349 6.52 -10.85 -3.76
C ALA A 349 6.60 -9.84 -4.91
N THR A 350 6.05 -10.18 -6.08
CA THR A 350 6.27 -9.38 -7.28
C THR A 350 5.52 -8.05 -7.18
N PHE A 351 6.31 -6.98 -7.09
CA PHE A 351 5.88 -5.60 -7.24
C PHE A 351 5.69 -5.27 -8.71
N GLN A 352 4.63 -4.54 -9.04
CA GLN A 352 4.58 -3.75 -10.27
C GLN A 352 5.42 -2.48 -10.09
N ALA A 353 6.75 -2.63 -10.05
CA ALA A 353 7.74 -1.57 -10.32
C ALA A 353 9.18 -2.12 -10.34
N GLU A 354 9.45 -3.21 -11.06
CA GLU A 354 10.83 -3.48 -11.53
C GLU A 354 10.87 -3.15 -13.03
N GLN A 355 11.22 -1.90 -13.36
CA GLN A 355 11.83 -1.61 -14.66
C GLN A 355 13.36 -1.74 -14.50
N ASP A 356 13.97 -2.46 -15.46
CA ASP A 356 15.41 -2.64 -15.71
C ASP A 356 16.20 -3.55 -14.76
N GLY A 357 15.80 -4.82 -14.65
CA GLY A 357 16.62 -5.92 -14.11
C GLY A 357 17.03 -6.93 -15.19
N HIS A 358 18.08 -6.61 -15.97
CA HIS A 358 18.86 -7.61 -16.73
C HIS A 358 20.14 -7.98 -16.00
#